data_AF-A0A0B1SYE9-F1
#
_entry.id   AF-A0A0B1SYE9-F1
#
_cell.length_a   1.000
_cell.length_b   1.000
_cell.length_c   1.000
_cell.angle_alpha   90.00
_cell.angle_beta   90.00
_cell.angle_gamma   90.00
#
_symmetry.space_group_name_H-M   'P 1'
#
loop_
_entity.id
_entity.type
_entity.pdbx_description
1 polymer ?
#
loop_
_entity_poly.entity_id
_entity_poly.type
_entity_poly.pdbx_seq_one_letter_code
_entity_poly.pdbx_strand_id
1 'polypeptide(L)'
;MRSRTTERFVAVFTETYQHLQSPGQSSLDELDQPLYLSSPDPILSAFKLSWELQQLAVVEHEFKETYLQLAEQCKQFACDLMSQCRSSEEVIAVLNKDCNAHDENVDVWASKLSLSRLKLAIKYEQKAFVSHPHCQQLLTSIWYEGFPGRQQRGSSWNIIVCIALIILWPVLAICYILMPKSRIGRIVRSPFMKFLYYSISFGCFLLLLTLATFESYRSEKGERKGGGTTRASDRGPPPTFIESLVVAWVLGMLWSEIKQLWEEGFTKYVHQWWNWLDFIMICLYLCTISVRLSAYCIYSAADYPQRYSIRTYWDAYEPMLVAEALFAVGNVFSFARIIYLFQTNPYLGPLQISLGCMLVDVAKFCFIFVLIISSFSIGLAQLYWYYDPDTPVCLTPDDCTLESNVFSS
;
A
#
# COMPACT_ATOMS: atom_id res chain seq x y z
N MET A 1 15.59 36.91 7.39
CA MET A 1 15.07 36.90 8.78
C MET A 1 14.75 35.50 9.32
N ARG A 2 14.74 34.43 8.51
CA ARG A 2 14.44 33.06 8.96
C ARG A 2 15.65 32.29 9.53
N SER A 3 16.90 32.57 9.11
CA SER A 3 18.08 31.87 9.66
C SER A 3 18.56 32.40 11.01
N ARG A 4 18.43 33.70 11.28
CA ARG A 4 18.89 34.29 12.56
C ARG A 4 18.12 33.81 13.79
N THR A 5 16.86 33.39 13.62
CA THR A 5 16.06 32.87 14.74
C THR A 5 16.45 31.43 15.05
N THR A 6 16.70 30.61 14.01
CA THR A 6 17.19 29.24 14.14
C THR A 6 18.62 29.21 14.65
N GLU A 7 19.50 30.09 14.18
CA GLU A 7 20.87 30.25 14.68
C GLU A 7 20.90 30.70 16.15
N ARG A 8 20.03 31.63 16.56
CA ARG A 8 19.89 32.00 17.98
C ARG A 8 19.31 30.87 18.83
N PHE A 9 18.39 30.08 18.29
CA PHE A 9 17.83 28.93 18.99
C PHE A 9 18.87 27.82 19.16
N VAL A 10 19.60 27.49 18.10
CA VAL A 10 20.70 26.51 18.12
C VAL A 10 21.85 27.02 18.99
N ALA A 11 22.20 28.31 18.96
CA ALA A 11 23.23 28.87 19.82
C ALA A 11 22.85 28.79 21.31
N VAL A 12 21.61 29.12 21.67
CA VAL A 12 21.11 28.96 23.06
C VAL A 12 21.09 27.50 23.47
N PHE A 13 20.73 26.58 22.56
CA PHE A 13 20.75 25.13 22.79
C PHE A 13 22.17 24.57 22.93
N THR A 14 23.13 25.11 22.17
CA THR A 14 24.54 24.68 22.19
C THR A 14 25.25 25.22 23.44
N GLU A 15 24.92 26.45 23.88
CA GLU A 15 25.40 27.03 25.15
C GLU A 15 24.86 26.26 26.37
N THR A 16 23.62 25.77 26.34
CA THR A 16 23.11 24.87 27.39
C THR A 16 23.79 23.49 27.34
N TYR A 17 24.18 23.01 26.15
CA TYR A 17 24.89 21.74 25.98
C TYR A 17 26.34 21.77 26.50
N GLN A 18 27.06 22.88 26.34
CA GLN A 18 28.41 23.04 26.91
C GLN A 18 28.43 23.01 28.45
N HIS A 19 27.32 23.37 29.10
CA HIS A 19 27.19 23.31 30.56
C HIS A 19 26.84 21.90 31.09
N LEU A 20 26.39 20.97 30.24
CA LEU A 20 25.93 19.61 30.62
C LEU A 20 27.05 18.56 30.68
N GLN A 21 28.32 18.96 30.52
CA GLN A 21 29.47 18.03 30.60
C GLN A 21 29.93 17.73 32.04
N SER A 22 29.23 18.21 33.08
CA SER A 22 29.47 17.84 34.48
C SER A 22 28.57 16.68 34.92
N PRO A 23 29.11 15.62 35.54
CA PRO A 23 28.33 14.45 35.92
C PRO A 23 27.49 14.76 37.16
N GLY A 24 26.18 14.89 37.00
CA GLY A 24 25.26 15.06 38.13
C GLY A 24 23.81 15.14 37.68
N GLN A 25 22.94 14.38 38.35
CA GLN A 25 21.49 14.38 38.17
C GLN A 25 20.88 15.77 38.45
N SER A 26 20.67 16.57 37.41
CA SER A 26 19.88 17.81 37.37
C SER A 26 19.96 18.31 35.92
N SER A 27 18.92 18.56 35.12
CA SER A 27 17.52 18.82 35.37
C SER A 27 16.82 18.58 34.03
N LEU A 28 15.84 17.68 33.96
CA LEU A 28 14.92 17.59 32.82
C LEU A 28 14.10 18.89 32.63
N ASP A 29 14.10 19.77 33.64
CA ASP A 29 13.36 21.04 33.67
C ASP A 29 14.00 22.22 32.89
N GLU A 30 15.28 22.16 32.52
CA GLU A 30 15.98 23.34 31.94
C GLU A 30 15.86 23.48 30.41
N LEU A 31 15.44 22.43 29.71
CA LEU A 31 15.11 22.47 28.27
C LEU A 31 13.66 22.92 28.00
N ASP A 32 12.75 22.72 28.96
CA ASP A 32 11.31 22.99 28.82
C ASP A 32 10.95 24.48 28.92
N GLN A 33 11.65 25.23 29.79
CA GLN A 33 11.33 26.63 30.08
C GLN A 33 11.46 27.60 28.89
N PRO A 34 12.53 27.57 28.06
CA PRO A 34 12.67 28.54 26.97
C PRO A 34 11.69 28.28 25.81
N LEU A 35 11.31 27.02 25.55
CA LEU A 35 10.37 26.69 24.47
C LEU A 35 8.91 27.05 24.85
N TYR A 36 8.54 26.83 26.11
CA TYR A 36 7.23 27.17 26.65
C TYR A 36 6.98 28.69 26.69
N LEU A 37 7.99 29.49 27.09
CA LEU A 37 7.84 30.95 27.21
C LEU A 37 7.97 31.72 25.88
N SER A 38 8.67 31.17 24.89
CA SER A 38 9.05 31.93 23.69
C SER A 38 8.06 31.81 22.52
N SER A 39 7.24 30.74 22.48
CA SER A 39 6.44 30.40 21.31
C SER A 39 4.92 30.40 21.60
N PRO A 40 4.08 31.07 20.77
CA PRO A 40 2.62 31.08 20.93
C PRO A 40 1.97 29.70 20.69
N ASP A 41 2.71 28.76 20.09
CA ASP A 41 2.26 27.38 19.87
C ASP A 41 3.42 26.39 20.08
N PRO A 42 3.67 25.96 21.34
CA PRO A 42 4.83 25.12 21.67
C PRO A 42 4.82 23.77 20.95
N ILE A 43 3.64 23.17 20.74
CA ILE A 43 3.50 21.88 20.04
C ILE A 43 3.88 22.03 18.57
N LEU A 44 3.40 23.08 17.90
CA LEU A 44 3.74 23.32 16.49
C LEU A 44 5.25 23.57 16.31
N SER A 45 5.83 24.34 17.22
CA SER A 45 7.25 24.66 17.21
C SER A 45 8.10 23.40 17.42
N ALA A 46 7.73 22.53 18.36
CA ALA A 46 8.38 21.24 18.58
C ALA A 46 8.31 20.33 17.34
N PHE A 47 7.17 20.28 16.65
CA PHE A 47 7.03 19.49 15.41
C PHE A 47 7.92 20.01 14.27
N LYS A 48 7.99 21.33 14.10
CA LYS A 48 8.87 21.93 13.08
C LYS A 48 10.34 21.72 13.40
N LEU A 49 10.74 21.96 14.66
CA LEU A 49 12.12 21.83 15.08
C LEU A 49 12.61 20.38 14.97
N SER A 50 11.82 19.41 15.42
CA SER A 50 12.17 17.99 15.26
C SER A 50 12.32 17.59 13.78
N TRP A 51 11.48 18.11 12.88
CA TRP A 51 11.61 17.86 11.46
C TRP A 51 12.86 18.52 10.86
N GLU A 52 13.15 19.77 11.20
CA GLU A 52 14.36 20.48 10.74
C GLU A 52 15.62 19.74 11.20
N LEU A 53 15.68 19.29 12.45
CA LEU A 53 16.79 18.50 12.99
C LEU A 53 16.96 17.17 12.25
N GLN A 54 15.87 16.48 11.91
CA GLN A 54 15.93 15.26 11.11
C GLN A 54 16.48 15.50 9.71
N GLN A 55 16.14 16.62 9.07
CA GLN A 55 16.71 16.98 7.76
C GLN A 55 18.20 17.32 7.88
N LEU A 56 18.61 18.05 8.92
CA LEU A 56 20.01 18.34 9.19
C LEU A 56 20.83 17.06 9.41
N ALA A 57 20.27 16.07 10.11
CA ALA A 57 20.91 14.76 10.31
C ALA A 57 21.16 13.97 9.01
N VAL A 58 20.42 14.27 7.94
CA VAL A 58 20.61 13.67 6.61
C VAL A 58 21.69 14.42 5.83
N VAL A 59 21.77 15.74 5.99
CA VAL A 59 22.76 16.59 5.31
C VAL A 59 24.14 16.48 5.95
N GLU A 60 24.20 16.46 7.28
CA GLU A 60 25.43 16.37 8.07
C GLU A 60 25.55 14.98 8.68
N HIS A 61 26.44 14.16 8.09
CA HIS A 61 26.59 12.77 8.51
C HIS A 61 27.43 12.62 9.79
N GLU A 62 28.34 13.55 10.05
CA GLU A 62 29.29 13.52 11.17
C GLU A 62 28.58 13.67 12.52
N PHE A 63 27.54 14.49 12.60
CA PHE A 63 26.77 14.77 13.83
C PHE A 63 25.36 14.18 13.81
N LYS A 64 25.11 13.22 12.90
CA LYS A 64 23.80 12.62 12.67
C LYS A 64 23.15 12.10 13.95
N GLU A 65 23.89 11.38 14.80
CA GLU A 65 23.35 10.80 16.04
C GLU A 65 22.89 11.88 17.01
N THR A 66 23.66 12.96 17.17
CA THR A 66 23.32 14.10 18.02
C THR A 66 22.04 14.78 17.54
N TYR A 67 21.91 15.08 16.25
CA TYR A 67 20.68 15.66 15.70
C TYR A 67 19.46 14.77 15.90
N LEU A 68 19.60 13.46 15.73
CA LEU A 68 18.51 12.50 15.96
C LEU A 68 18.10 12.45 17.44
N GLN A 69 19.05 12.53 18.37
CA GLN A 69 18.76 12.62 19.81
C GLN A 69 18.00 13.90 20.18
N LEU A 70 18.44 15.07 19.69
CA LEU A 70 17.73 16.33 19.91
C LEU A 70 16.32 16.31 19.29
N ALA A 71 16.18 15.72 18.09
CA ALA A 71 14.88 15.58 17.45
C ALA A 71 13.93 14.70 18.30
N GLU A 72 14.44 13.66 18.94
CA GLU A 72 13.67 12.80 19.84
C GLU A 72 13.24 13.52 21.12
N GLN A 73 14.11 14.34 21.72
CA GLN A 73 13.74 15.18 22.86
C GLN A 73 12.60 16.14 22.52
N CYS A 74 12.63 16.77 21.34
CA CYS A 74 11.55 17.64 20.86
C CYS A 74 10.22 16.86 20.69
N LYS A 75 10.27 15.61 20.25
CA LYS A 75 9.08 14.74 20.14
C LYS A 75 8.52 14.38 21.51
N GLN A 76 9.39 14.05 22.46
CA GLN A 76 9.01 13.73 23.84
C GLN A 76 8.34 14.90 24.53
N PHE A 77 8.90 16.11 24.41
CA PHE A 77 8.30 17.34 24.92
C PHE A 77 6.83 17.52 24.46
N ALA A 78 6.55 17.29 23.17
CA ALA A 78 5.19 17.38 22.64
C ALA A 78 4.25 16.31 23.23
N CYS A 79 4.76 15.10 23.48
CA CYS A 79 4.03 14.03 24.16
C CYS A 79 3.74 14.37 25.62
N ASP A 80 4.72 14.92 26.33
CA ASP A 80 4.60 15.26 27.74
C ASP A 80 3.58 16.38 27.95
N LEU A 81 3.58 17.39 27.08
CA LEU A 81 2.55 18.43 27.10
C LEU A 81 1.14 17.86 26.84
N MET A 82 1.04 16.84 25.98
CA MET A 82 -0.23 16.15 25.75
C MET A 82 -0.67 15.34 26.99
N SER A 83 0.26 14.70 27.70
CA SER A 83 -0.03 13.96 28.93
C SER A 83 -0.66 14.82 30.04
N GLN A 84 -0.42 16.14 30.01
CA GLN A 84 -0.98 17.08 30.98
C GLN A 84 -2.46 17.44 30.73
N CYS A 85 -3.03 17.07 29.58
CA CYS A 85 -4.43 17.34 29.28
C CYS A 85 -5.35 16.43 30.12
N ARG A 86 -6.25 17.02 30.90
CA ARG A 86 -7.11 16.30 31.86
C ARG A 86 -8.50 16.00 31.32
N SER A 87 -8.95 16.74 30.32
CA SER A 87 -10.27 16.60 29.72
C SER A 87 -10.19 16.20 28.25
N SER A 88 -11.20 15.46 27.76
CA SER A 88 -11.32 15.18 26.32
C SER A 88 -11.50 16.46 25.50
N GLU A 89 -12.04 17.52 26.10
CA GLU A 89 -12.21 18.83 25.47
C GLU A 89 -10.85 19.52 25.24
N GLU A 90 -9.95 19.49 26.23
CA GLU A 90 -8.56 19.97 26.06
C GLU A 90 -7.83 19.19 24.97
N VAL A 91 -7.98 17.85 24.95
CA VAL A 91 -7.38 16.99 23.92
C VAL A 91 -7.87 17.39 22.52
N ILE A 92 -9.19 17.57 22.37
CA ILE A 92 -9.80 18.01 21.12
C ILE A 92 -9.31 19.41 20.73
N ALA A 93 -9.20 20.33 21.69
CA ALA A 93 -8.70 21.69 21.44
C ALA A 93 -7.26 21.68 20.94
N VAL A 94 -6.38 20.84 21.51
CA VAL A 94 -5.00 20.65 21.04
C VAL A 94 -4.97 20.07 19.62
N LEU A 95 -5.80 19.05 19.34
CA LEU A 95 -5.79 18.32 18.07
C LEU A 95 -6.48 19.06 16.91
N ASN A 96 -7.36 20.02 17.21
CA ASN A 96 -8.10 20.82 16.22
C ASN A 96 -7.66 22.30 16.18
N LYS A 97 -6.53 22.65 16.79
CA LYS A 97 -6.02 24.03 16.80
C LYS A 97 -5.64 24.49 15.38
N ASP A 98 -6.61 25.08 14.68
CA ASP A 98 -6.44 25.79 13.42
C ASP A 98 -5.90 27.20 13.67
N CYS A 99 -4.90 27.62 12.89
CA CYS A 99 -4.39 29.00 12.94
C CYS A 99 -5.35 30.02 12.31
N ASN A 100 -6.45 29.58 11.67
CA ASN A 100 -7.38 30.40 10.90
C ASN A 100 -8.85 30.13 11.29
N ALA A 101 -9.19 30.21 12.57
CA ALA A 101 -10.58 30.16 13.01
C ALA A 101 -11.17 31.58 13.08
N HIS A 102 -11.74 32.05 11.96
CA HIS A 102 -12.59 33.25 11.95
C HIS A 102 -14.04 32.95 11.54
N ASP A 103 -14.45 31.68 11.56
CA ASP A 103 -15.81 31.27 11.20
C ASP A 103 -16.52 30.71 12.45
N GLU A 104 -17.36 31.54 13.07
CA GLU A 104 -18.11 31.22 14.30
C GLU A 104 -19.32 30.28 14.08
N ASN A 105 -19.47 29.68 12.89
CA ASN A 105 -20.60 28.80 12.55
C ASN A 105 -20.19 27.41 12.06
N VAL A 106 -19.09 26.84 12.58
CA VAL A 106 -18.68 25.48 12.23
C VAL A 106 -19.25 24.48 13.23
N ASP A 107 -20.14 23.60 12.77
CA ASP A 107 -20.67 22.46 13.53
C ASP A 107 -19.54 21.78 14.32
N VAL A 108 -19.76 21.53 15.62
CA VAL A 108 -18.84 20.80 16.52
C VAL A 108 -18.41 19.44 15.93
N TRP A 109 -19.24 18.88 15.03
CA TRP A 109 -18.97 17.67 14.28
C TRP A 109 -17.96 17.86 13.13
N ALA A 110 -18.05 18.97 12.39
CA ALA A 110 -17.09 19.31 11.34
C ALA A 110 -15.71 19.66 11.92
N SER A 111 -15.69 20.30 13.10
CA SER A 111 -14.44 20.58 13.83
C SER A 111 -13.82 19.31 14.45
N LYS A 112 -14.60 18.38 15.01
CA LYS A 112 -14.09 17.03 15.40
C LYS A 112 -13.48 16.24 14.24
N LEU A 113 -13.90 16.49 12.99
CA LEU A 113 -13.41 15.81 11.80
C LEU A 113 -12.18 16.48 11.15
N SER A 114 -11.91 17.77 11.43
CA SER A 114 -10.83 18.47 10.73
C SER A 114 -9.46 17.91 11.14
N LEU A 115 -9.27 17.58 12.43
CA LEU A 115 -8.08 16.94 13.02
C LEU A 115 -6.78 17.51 12.42
N SER A 116 -6.76 18.83 12.24
CA SER A 116 -5.75 19.52 11.44
C SER A 116 -4.36 19.40 12.04
N ARG A 117 -4.26 19.54 13.38
CA ARG A 117 -3.00 19.35 14.10
C ARG A 117 -2.54 17.90 14.04
N LEU A 118 -3.45 16.94 14.11
CA LEU A 118 -3.12 15.52 13.99
C LEU A 118 -2.58 15.19 12.59
N LYS A 119 -3.23 15.68 11.53
CA LYS A 119 -2.74 15.54 10.15
C LYS A 119 -1.35 16.16 9.99
N LEU A 120 -1.10 17.28 10.66
CA LEU A 120 0.21 17.93 10.68
C LEU A 120 1.24 17.09 11.44
N ALA A 121 0.89 16.50 12.59
CA ALA A 121 1.74 15.60 13.35
C ALA A 121 2.15 14.38 12.51
N ILE A 122 1.21 13.82 11.73
CA ILE A 122 1.49 12.73 10.77
C ILE A 122 2.47 13.21 9.69
N LYS A 123 2.26 14.41 9.13
CA LYS A 123 3.15 15.00 8.11
C LYS A 123 4.59 15.20 8.61
N TYR A 124 4.75 15.55 9.88
CA TYR A 124 6.06 15.68 10.53
C TYR A 124 6.55 14.37 11.19
N GLU A 125 5.94 13.23 10.87
CA GLU A 125 6.32 11.89 11.35
C GLU A 125 6.43 11.77 12.89
N GLN A 126 5.53 12.44 13.61
CA GLN A 126 5.48 12.48 15.07
C GLN A 126 4.81 11.22 15.64
N LYS A 127 5.45 10.05 15.46
CA LYS A 127 4.88 8.73 15.77
C LYS A 127 4.43 8.62 17.24
N ALA A 128 5.28 9.02 18.18
CA ALA A 128 5.02 8.94 19.62
C ALA A 128 3.77 9.75 20.02
N PHE A 129 3.64 10.98 19.50
CA PHE A 129 2.51 11.87 19.75
C PHE A 129 1.20 11.28 19.24
N VAL A 130 1.19 10.73 18.02
CA VAL A 130 0.00 10.10 17.44
C VAL A 130 -0.38 8.83 18.21
N SER A 131 0.59 8.04 18.66
CA SER A 131 0.36 6.82 19.46
C SER A 131 -0.05 7.08 20.91
N HIS A 132 -0.08 8.35 21.37
CA HIS A 132 -0.40 8.68 22.75
C HIS A 132 -1.79 8.15 23.15
N PRO A 133 -1.97 7.55 24.34
CA PRO A 133 -3.23 6.93 24.76
C PRO A 133 -4.46 7.84 24.62
N HIS A 134 -4.36 9.11 25.02
CA HIS A 134 -5.46 10.08 24.88
C HIS A 134 -5.82 10.36 23.41
N CYS A 135 -4.83 10.44 22.51
CA CYS A 135 -5.06 10.63 21.08
C CYS A 135 -5.73 9.38 20.47
N GLN A 136 -5.24 8.20 20.82
CA GLN A 136 -5.78 6.92 20.35
C GLN A 136 -7.20 6.65 20.85
N GLN A 137 -7.51 7.04 22.10
CA GLN A 137 -8.87 6.94 22.65
C GLN A 137 -9.84 7.83 21.87
N LEU A 138 -9.47 9.08 21.57
CA LEU A 138 -10.28 9.99 20.77
C LEU A 138 -10.48 9.42 19.36
N LEU A 139 -9.42 8.99 18.67
CA LEU A 139 -9.49 8.37 17.35
C LEU A 139 -10.40 7.14 17.35
N THR A 140 -10.31 6.30 18.38
CA THR A 140 -11.16 5.11 18.55
C THR A 140 -12.63 5.50 18.68
N SER A 141 -12.93 6.56 19.44
CA SER A 141 -14.30 7.07 19.60
C SER A 141 -14.88 7.59 18.28
N ILE A 142 -14.06 8.24 17.44
CA ILE A 142 -14.46 8.73 16.12
C ILE A 142 -14.64 7.55 15.15
N TRP A 143 -13.75 6.55 15.23
CA TRP A 143 -13.75 5.38 14.35
C TRP A 143 -15.01 4.52 14.52
N TYR A 144 -15.45 4.31 15.77
CA TYR A 144 -16.65 3.52 16.10
C TYR A 144 -17.92 4.36 16.28
N GLU A 145 -17.90 5.64 15.91
CA GLU A 145 -19.06 6.51 16.00
C GLU A 145 -20.24 5.93 15.20
N GLY A 146 -21.40 5.74 15.86
CA GLY A 146 -22.60 5.19 15.22
C GLY A 146 -22.71 3.67 15.20
N PHE A 147 -21.71 2.92 15.70
CA PHE A 147 -21.82 1.49 15.92
C PHE A 147 -22.17 1.18 17.39
N PRO A 148 -23.43 0.84 17.71
CA PRO A 148 -23.83 0.55 19.08
C PRO A 148 -23.23 -0.80 19.50
N GLY A 149 -22.22 -0.79 20.37
CA GLY A 149 -21.96 -1.93 21.25
C GLY A 149 -20.66 -2.72 21.07
N ARG A 150 -19.65 -2.24 20.32
CA ARG A 150 -18.36 -2.97 20.24
C ARG A 150 -17.64 -3.08 21.59
N GLN A 151 -17.89 -2.16 22.52
CA GLN A 151 -17.13 -2.06 23.77
C GLN A 151 -17.76 -2.80 24.97
N GLN A 152 -18.97 -3.37 24.84
CA GLN A 152 -19.72 -3.91 25.99
C GLN A 152 -20.27 -5.33 25.85
N ARG A 153 -20.24 -5.97 24.67
CA ARG A 153 -20.76 -7.35 24.49
C ARG A 153 -19.70 -8.27 23.88
N GLY A 154 -19.68 -9.52 24.36
CA GLY A 154 -18.60 -10.50 24.13
C GLY A 154 -18.21 -10.73 22.67
N SER A 155 -16.95 -11.19 22.49
CA SER A 155 -16.27 -11.33 21.19
C SER A 155 -17.10 -12.05 20.11
N SER A 156 -17.79 -13.14 20.46
CA SER A 156 -18.56 -13.94 19.49
C SER A 156 -19.76 -13.22 18.88
N TRP A 157 -20.43 -12.35 19.63
CA TRP A 157 -21.56 -11.57 19.10
C TRP A 157 -21.08 -10.56 18.05
N ASN A 158 -19.92 -9.95 18.28
CA ASN A 158 -19.33 -9.02 17.33
C ASN A 158 -18.97 -9.72 16.01
N ILE A 159 -18.51 -10.98 16.06
CA ILE A 159 -18.25 -11.79 14.86
C ILE A 159 -19.53 -12.06 14.09
N ILE A 160 -20.62 -12.47 14.77
CA ILE A 160 -21.92 -12.72 14.13
C ILE A 160 -22.45 -11.45 13.45
N VAL A 161 -22.38 -10.31 14.14
CA VAL A 161 -22.78 -9.01 13.56
C VAL A 161 -21.92 -8.64 12.36
N CYS A 162 -20.60 -8.89 12.41
CA CYS A 162 -19.73 -8.67 11.25
C CYS A 162 -20.12 -9.57 10.07
N ILE A 163 -20.37 -10.86 10.29
CA ILE A 163 -20.82 -11.78 9.23
C ILE A 163 -22.16 -11.32 8.64
N ALA A 164 -23.10 -10.89 9.48
CA ALA A 164 -24.38 -10.36 9.01
C ALA A 164 -24.20 -9.08 8.16
N LEU A 165 -23.31 -8.17 8.55
CA LEU A 165 -22.97 -6.97 7.77
C LEU A 165 -22.27 -7.32 6.45
N ILE A 166 -21.43 -8.36 6.44
CA ILE A 166 -20.82 -8.88 5.22
C ILE A 166 -21.91 -9.39 4.29
N ILE A 167 -22.86 -10.21 4.74
CA ILE A 167 -23.90 -10.74 3.86
C ILE A 167 -24.85 -9.64 3.36
N LEU A 168 -25.19 -8.68 4.23
CA LEU A 168 -26.14 -7.60 3.92
C LEU A 168 -25.49 -6.41 3.20
N TRP A 169 -24.19 -6.47 2.89
CA TRP A 169 -23.46 -5.35 2.30
C TRP A 169 -24.08 -4.75 1.01
N PRO A 170 -24.58 -5.55 0.02
CA PRO A 170 -25.07 -4.98 -1.23
C PRO A 170 -26.42 -4.28 -1.01
N VAL A 171 -27.25 -4.80 -0.10
CA VAL A 171 -28.53 -4.19 0.27
C VAL A 171 -28.29 -2.82 0.93
N LEU A 172 -27.33 -2.75 1.85
CA LEU A 172 -26.99 -1.51 2.54
C LEU A 172 -26.41 -0.44 1.58
N ALA A 173 -25.62 -0.86 0.58
CA ALA A 173 -25.11 0.03 -0.46
C ALA A 173 -26.24 0.63 -1.31
N ILE A 174 -27.21 -0.19 -1.74
CA ILE A 174 -28.39 0.27 -2.49
C ILE A 174 -29.24 1.22 -1.63
N CYS A 175 -29.48 0.88 -0.37
CA CYS A 175 -30.20 1.74 0.56
C CYS A 175 -29.53 3.11 0.74
N TYR A 176 -28.20 3.18 0.75
CA TYR A 176 -27.45 4.44 0.84
C TYR A 176 -27.64 5.31 -0.40
N ILE A 177 -27.64 4.71 -1.60
CA ILE A 177 -27.87 5.43 -2.86
C ILE A 177 -29.30 5.98 -2.92
N LEU A 178 -30.30 5.20 -2.51
CA LEU A 178 -31.71 5.59 -2.59
C LEU A 178 -32.13 6.57 -1.49
N MET A 179 -31.65 6.38 -0.25
CA MET A 179 -32.10 7.15 0.92
C MET A 179 -30.92 7.59 1.81
N PRO A 180 -30.10 8.55 1.37
CA PRO A 180 -28.89 8.95 2.09
C PRO A 180 -29.16 9.59 3.46
N LYS A 181 -30.35 10.17 3.68
CA LYS A 181 -30.73 10.82 4.96
C LYS A 181 -31.33 9.86 6.00
N SER A 182 -31.45 8.57 5.69
CA SER A 182 -31.99 7.56 6.62
C SER A 182 -31.04 7.31 7.80
N ARG A 183 -31.56 6.74 8.90
CA ARG A 183 -30.75 6.27 10.04
C ARG A 183 -29.65 5.29 9.60
N ILE A 184 -29.96 4.44 8.61
CA ILE A 184 -29.01 3.49 8.01
C ILE A 184 -27.90 4.24 7.25
N GLY A 185 -28.25 5.29 6.50
CA GLY A 185 -27.28 6.10 5.76
C GLY A 185 -26.28 6.81 6.69
N ARG A 186 -26.73 7.25 7.88
CA ARG A 186 -25.85 7.79 8.92
C ARG A 186 -24.87 6.75 9.46
N ILE A 187 -25.30 5.50 9.65
CA ILE A 187 -24.42 4.40 10.08
C ILE A 187 -23.38 4.08 9.00
N VAL A 188 -23.79 4.01 7.73
CA VAL A 188 -22.89 3.73 6.57
C VAL A 188 -21.81 4.82 6.41
N ARG A 189 -22.09 6.06 6.80
CA ARG A 189 -21.13 7.18 6.74
C ARG A 189 -19.99 7.06 7.76
N SER A 190 -20.12 6.21 8.78
CA SER A 190 -19.08 6.01 9.80
C SER A 190 -17.76 5.50 9.18
N PRO A 191 -16.58 5.89 9.71
CA PRO A 191 -15.28 5.49 9.16
C PRO A 191 -15.09 3.97 9.13
N PHE A 192 -15.48 3.29 10.22
CA PHE A 192 -15.41 1.83 10.30
C PHE A 192 -16.24 1.15 9.22
N MET A 193 -17.47 1.62 8.96
CA MET A 193 -18.31 1.02 7.92
C MET A 193 -17.71 1.22 6.54
N LYS A 194 -17.17 2.41 6.21
CA LYS A 194 -16.47 2.63 4.93
C LYS A 194 -15.31 1.66 4.74
N PHE A 195 -14.48 1.48 5.77
CA PHE A 195 -13.39 0.50 5.75
C PHE A 195 -13.90 -0.93 5.55
N LEU A 196 -14.97 -1.31 6.26
CA LEU A 196 -15.58 -2.64 6.15
C LEU A 196 -16.13 -2.89 4.73
N TYR A 197 -16.87 -1.94 4.16
CA TYR A 197 -17.38 -2.05 2.78
C TYR A 197 -16.27 -2.18 1.76
N TYR A 198 -15.22 -1.38 1.89
CA TYR A 198 -14.05 -1.48 1.02
C TYR A 198 -13.43 -2.88 1.09
N SER A 199 -13.23 -3.40 2.30
CA SER A 199 -12.67 -4.73 2.55
C SER A 199 -13.55 -5.84 1.98
N ILE A 200 -14.88 -5.74 2.14
CA ILE A 200 -15.83 -6.73 1.62
C ILE A 200 -15.88 -6.69 0.10
N SER A 201 -15.97 -5.51 -0.50
CA SER A 201 -15.99 -5.35 -1.97
C SER A 201 -14.73 -5.96 -2.59
N PHE A 202 -13.57 -5.72 -1.97
CA PHE A 202 -12.31 -6.33 -2.40
C PHE A 202 -12.29 -7.86 -2.19
N GLY A 203 -12.80 -8.36 -1.07
CA GLY A 203 -12.97 -9.81 -0.84
C GLY A 203 -13.89 -10.47 -1.87
N CYS A 204 -15.00 -9.82 -2.25
CA CYS A 204 -15.86 -10.25 -3.34
C CYS A 204 -15.13 -10.24 -4.69
N PHE A 205 -14.32 -9.22 -4.97
CA PHE A 205 -13.48 -9.20 -6.18
C PHE A 205 -12.53 -10.40 -6.24
N LEU A 206 -11.87 -10.76 -5.14
CA LEU A 206 -11.03 -11.95 -5.08
C LEU A 206 -11.81 -13.25 -5.28
N LEU A 207 -13.00 -13.36 -4.67
CA LEU A 207 -13.91 -14.49 -4.93
C LEU A 207 -14.29 -14.58 -6.41
N LEU A 208 -14.51 -13.45 -7.08
CA LEU A 208 -14.81 -13.42 -8.51
C LEU A 208 -13.61 -13.85 -9.34
N LEU A 209 -12.38 -13.50 -8.95
CA LEU A 209 -11.17 -13.99 -9.62
C LEU A 209 -10.98 -15.50 -9.44
N THR A 210 -11.28 -16.06 -8.26
CA THR A 210 -11.23 -17.51 -8.07
C THR A 210 -12.30 -18.21 -8.91
N LEU A 211 -13.52 -17.69 -8.94
CA LEU A 211 -14.59 -18.20 -9.80
C LEU A 211 -14.25 -18.12 -11.28
N ALA A 212 -13.64 -17.01 -11.73
CA ALA A 212 -13.15 -16.88 -13.10
C ALA A 212 -12.07 -17.92 -13.42
N THR A 213 -11.18 -18.21 -12.47
CA THR A 213 -10.11 -19.22 -12.65
C THR A 213 -10.69 -20.64 -12.75
N PHE A 214 -11.72 -20.96 -11.96
CA PHE A 214 -12.34 -22.29 -11.91
C PHE A 214 -13.56 -22.45 -12.83
N GLU A 215 -13.73 -21.57 -13.82
CA GLU A 215 -14.87 -21.64 -14.74
C GLU A 215 -14.86 -22.95 -15.53
N SER A 216 -16.02 -23.61 -15.64
CA SER A 216 -16.13 -25.00 -16.14
C SER A 216 -15.51 -25.22 -17.53
N TYR A 217 -15.52 -24.20 -18.39
CA TYR A 217 -14.92 -24.29 -19.74
C TYR A 217 -13.39 -24.47 -19.71
N ARG A 218 -12.71 -24.06 -18.63
CA ARG A 218 -11.26 -24.30 -18.47
C ARG A 218 -10.95 -25.76 -18.11
N SER A 219 -11.93 -26.48 -17.56
CA SER A 219 -11.83 -27.91 -17.25
C SER A 219 -11.99 -28.78 -18.50
N GLU A 220 -12.71 -28.28 -19.51
CA GLU A 220 -12.74 -28.86 -20.85
C GLU A 220 -11.36 -28.72 -21.49
N LYS A 221 -10.48 -29.69 -21.21
CA LYS A 221 -9.27 -29.92 -21.98
C LYS A 221 -9.73 -30.17 -23.40
N GLY A 222 -9.66 -29.13 -24.24
CA GLY A 222 -10.18 -29.08 -25.59
C GLY A 222 -10.09 -30.46 -26.24
N GLU A 223 -11.22 -30.96 -26.73
CA GLU A 223 -11.41 -32.36 -27.09
C GLU A 223 -10.14 -32.96 -27.70
N ARG A 224 -9.67 -34.10 -27.16
CA ARG A 224 -8.52 -34.86 -27.69
C ARG A 224 -8.65 -35.22 -29.17
N LYS A 225 -9.81 -34.96 -29.78
CA LYS A 225 -10.10 -35.05 -31.20
C LYS A 225 -10.56 -33.66 -31.65
N GLY A 226 -9.70 -32.93 -32.35
CA GLY A 226 -10.02 -31.61 -32.89
C GLY A 226 -11.30 -31.64 -33.70
N GLY A 227 -12.26 -30.78 -33.37
CA GLY A 227 -13.54 -30.70 -34.06
C GLY A 227 -14.58 -29.80 -33.37
N GLY A 228 -14.54 -29.64 -32.05
CA GLY A 228 -15.48 -28.79 -31.34
C GLY A 228 -15.15 -27.28 -31.39
N THR A 229 -16.16 -26.45 -31.63
CA THR A 229 -16.16 -25.00 -31.38
C THR A 229 -16.22 -24.70 -29.88
N THR A 230 -15.30 -25.28 -29.12
CA THR A 230 -15.18 -25.07 -27.67
C THR A 230 -14.47 -23.76 -27.39
N ARG A 231 -14.81 -23.11 -26.27
CA ARG A 231 -14.17 -21.83 -25.89
C ARG A 231 -12.66 -21.96 -25.71
N ALA A 232 -12.19 -23.13 -25.27
CA ALA A 232 -10.77 -23.40 -25.05
C ALA A 232 -9.96 -23.47 -26.36
N SER A 233 -10.60 -23.72 -27.51
CA SER A 233 -9.95 -23.74 -28.83
C SER A 233 -10.08 -22.43 -29.60
N ASP A 234 -10.92 -21.48 -29.14
CA ASP A 234 -11.08 -20.16 -29.74
C ASP A 234 -9.88 -19.26 -29.39
N ARG A 235 -9.23 -18.69 -30.42
CA ARG A 235 -8.11 -17.75 -30.24
C ARG A 235 -8.55 -16.33 -29.85
N GLY A 236 -9.84 -16.01 -29.97
CA GLY A 236 -10.40 -14.71 -29.60
C GLY A 236 -11.81 -14.84 -29.03
N PRO A 237 -12.00 -15.52 -27.88
CA PRO A 237 -13.33 -15.74 -27.33
C PRO A 237 -13.93 -14.44 -26.78
N PRO A 238 -15.25 -14.20 -26.95
CA PRO A 238 -15.92 -13.05 -26.32
C PRO A 238 -15.87 -13.17 -24.79
N PRO A 239 -15.87 -12.08 -24.00
CA PRO A 239 -15.76 -12.16 -22.54
C PRO A 239 -16.92 -12.97 -21.92
N THR A 240 -16.63 -13.84 -20.93
CA THR A 240 -17.70 -14.51 -20.17
C THR A 240 -18.44 -13.51 -19.28
N PHE A 241 -19.61 -13.92 -18.75
CA PHE A 241 -20.34 -13.09 -17.80
C PHE A 241 -19.46 -12.74 -16.58
N ILE A 242 -18.72 -13.72 -16.04
CA ILE A 242 -17.81 -13.50 -14.91
C ILE A 242 -16.67 -12.55 -15.31
N GLU A 243 -16.05 -12.76 -16.47
CA GLU A 243 -14.98 -11.88 -16.98
C GLU A 243 -15.47 -10.45 -17.20
N SER A 244 -16.69 -10.27 -17.74
CA SER A 244 -17.29 -8.93 -17.92
C SER A 244 -17.50 -8.20 -16.60
N LEU A 245 -17.85 -8.95 -15.55
CA LEU A 245 -18.05 -8.43 -14.21
C LEU A 245 -16.70 -8.10 -13.54
N VAL A 246 -15.66 -8.91 -13.75
CA VAL A 246 -14.28 -8.57 -13.35
C VAL A 246 -13.82 -7.28 -14.02
N VAL A 247 -14.06 -7.11 -15.32
CA VAL A 247 -13.73 -5.87 -16.05
C VAL A 247 -14.46 -4.66 -15.45
N ALA A 248 -15.74 -4.78 -15.13
CA ALA A 248 -16.49 -3.72 -14.47
C ALA A 248 -15.89 -3.33 -13.10
N TRP A 249 -15.44 -4.32 -12.31
CA TRP A 249 -14.74 -4.09 -11.05
C TRP A 249 -13.39 -3.37 -11.24
N VAL A 250 -12.59 -3.81 -12.22
CA VAL A 250 -11.30 -3.19 -12.55
C VAL A 250 -11.47 -1.73 -12.97
N LEU A 251 -12.50 -1.41 -13.77
CA LEU A 251 -12.82 -0.03 -14.13
C LEU A 251 -13.22 0.82 -12.91
N GLY A 252 -13.95 0.25 -11.96
CA GLY A 252 -14.28 0.90 -10.69
C GLY A 252 -13.03 1.19 -9.84
N MET A 253 -12.11 0.23 -9.74
CA MET A 253 -10.84 0.41 -9.05
C MET A 253 -9.96 1.46 -9.74
N LEU A 254 -9.88 1.44 -11.08
CA LEU A 254 -9.16 2.45 -11.87
C LEU A 254 -9.70 3.85 -11.58
N TRP A 255 -11.02 4.03 -11.61
CA TRP A 255 -11.64 5.32 -11.31
C TRP A 255 -11.34 5.80 -9.88
N SER A 256 -11.32 4.87 -8.92
CA SER A 256 -10.95 5.18 -7.53
C SER A 256 -9.50 5.66 -7.41
N GLU A 257 -8.55 4.97 -8.06
CA GLU A 257 -7.14 5.36 -8.03
C GLU A 257 -6.89 6.69 -8.75
N ILE A 258 -7.58 6.95 -9.87
CA ILE A 258 -7.49 8.25 -10.57
C ILE A 258 -7.94 9.38 -9.64
N LYS A 259 -9.02 9.18 -8.87
CA LYS A 259 -9.48 10.17 -7.89
C LYS A 259 -8.46 10.37 -6.78
N GLN A 260 -7.92 9.30 -6.22
CA GLN A 260 -6.89 9.38 -5.18
C GLN A 260 -5.65 10.15 -5.68
N LEU A 261 -5.18 9.84 -6.90
CA LEU A 261 -4.06 10.53 -7.52
C LEU A 261 -4.31 12.03 -7.68
N TRP A 262 -5.55 12.41 -8.04
CA TRP A 262 -5.93 13.81 -8.20
C TRP A 262 -6.04 14.56 -6.86
N GLU A 263 -6.60 13.92 -5.82
CA GLU A 263 -6.80 14.53 -4.50
C GLU A 263 -5.48 14.66 -3.70
N GLU A 264 -4.63 13.63 -3.72
CA GLU A 264 -3.38 13.60 -2.95
C GLU A 264 -2.24 14.35 -3.66
N GLY A 265 -2.24 14.31 -4.99
CA GLY A 265 -1.17 14.79 -5.86
C GLY A 265 -0.10 13.74 -6.16
N PHE A 266 0.46 13.80 -7.37
CA PHE A 266 1.39 12.80 -7.91
C PHE A 266 2.59 12.49 -7.01
N THR A 267 3.26 13.52 -6.49
CA THR A 267 4.48 13.34 -5.68
C THR A 267 4.22 12.54 -4.40
N LYS A 268 3.10 12.79 -3.72
CA LYS A 268 2.75 12.06 -2.50
C LYS A 268 2.33 10.63 -2.83
N TYR A 269 1.59 10.45 -3.92
CA TYR A 269 1.14 9.14 -4.36
C TYR A 269 2.31 8.18 -4.61
N VAL A 270 3.34 8.64 -5.34
CA VAL A 270 4.51 7.82 -5.72
C VAL A 270 5.41 7.48 -4.53
N HIS A 271 5.44 8.32 -3.49
CA HIS A 271 6.27 8.09 -2.31
C HIS A 271 5.75 6.97 -1.42
N GLN A 272 4.45 6.65 -1.54
CA GLN A 272 3.82 5.57 -0.78
C GLN A 272 4.01 4.24 -1.52
N TRP A 273 4.90 3.39 -1.01
CA TRP A 273 5.24 2.06 -1.58
C TRP A 273 4.02 1.17 -1.87
N TRP A 274 3.00 1.33 -1.07
CA TRP A 274 1.76 0.61 -1.20
C TRP A 274 0.98 1.02 -2.46
N ASN A 275 0.89 2.30 -2.78
CA ASN A 275 0.23 2.76 -3.99
C ASN A 275 0.85 2.17 -5.28
N TRP A 276 2.14 1.83 -5.24
CA TRP A 276 2.78 1.10 -6.35
C TRP A 276 2.20 -0.30 -6.59
N LEU A 277 1.86 -1.04 -5.53
CA LEU A 277 1.22 -2.35 -5.67
C LEU A 277 -0.11 -2.21 -6.41
N ASP A 278 -0.91 -1.22 -6.03
CA ASP A 278 -2.23 -0.97 -6.60
C ASP A 278 -2.14 -0.50 -8.06
N PHE A 279 -1.19 0.40 -8.35
CA PHE A 279 -0.88 0.86 -9.69
C PHE A 279 -0.43 -0.27 -10.62
N ILE A 280 0.52 -1.11 -10.19
CA ILE A 280 1.02 -2.25 -10.98
C ILE A 280 -0.11 -3.24 -11.24
N MET A 281 -0.90 -3.57 -10.23
CA MET A 281 -2.04 -4.48 -10.36
C MET A 281 -3.05 -3.98 -11.40
N ILE A 282 -3.43 -2.71 -11.36
CA ILE A 282 -4.38 -2.13 -12.33
C ILE A 282 -3.77 -2.07 -13.73
N CYS A 283 -2.50 -1.71 -13.87
CA CYS A 283 -1.81 -1.73 -15.16
C CYS A 283 -1.81 -3.12 -15.79
N LEU A 284 -1.54 -4.18 -15.01
CA LEU A 284 -1.58 -5.57 -15.48
C LEU A 284 -2.98 -5.98 -15.97
N TYR A 285 -4.04 -5.58 -15.25
CA TYR A 285 -5.41 -5.84 -15.70
C TYR A 285 -5.78 -5.04 -16.94
N LEU A 286 -5.40 -3.77 -17.04
CA LEU A 286 -5.65 -2.96 -18.23
C LEU A 286 -4.91 -3.50 -19.46
N CYS A 287 -3.66 -3.97 -19.27
CA CYS A 287 -2.90 -4.63 -20.32
C CYS A 287 -3.61 -5.93 -20.76
N THR A 288 -4.05 -6.75 -19.81
CA THR A 288 -4.83 -7.97 -20.09
C THR A 288 -6.08 -7.68 -20.91
N ILE A 289 -6.88 -6.68 -20.50
CA ILE A 289 -8.10 -6.29 -21.20
C ILE A 289 -7.79 -5.80 -22.61
N SER A 290 -6.74 -4.98 -22.77
CA SER A 290 -6.32 -4.44 -24.07
C SER A 290 -5.87 -5.55 -25.03
N VAL A 291 -5.04 -6.48 -24.54
CA VAL A 291 -4.57 -7.61 -25.35
C VAL A 291 -5.72 -8.55 -25.72
N ARG A 292 -6.63 -8.87 -24.79
CA ARG A 292 -7.82 -9.68 -25.12
C ARG A 292 -8.75 -9.01 -26.12
N LEU A 293 -8.97 -7.71 -25.98
CA LEU A 293 -9.76 -6.94 -26.94
C LEU A 293 -9.10 -6.96 -28.32
N SER A 294 -7.77 -6.79 -28.39
CA SER A 294 -7.03 -6.87 -29.64
C SER A 294 -7.14 -8.25 -30.30
N ALA A 295 -7.02 -9.34 -29.52
CA ALA A 295 -7.19 -10.70 -30.02
C ALA A 295 -8.61 -10.92 -30.55
N TYR A 296 -9.63 -10.48 -29.82
CA TYR A 296 -11.02 -10.54 -30.29
C TYR A 296 -11.21 -9.77 -31.60
N CYS A 297 -10.69 -8.54 -31.71
CA CYS A 297 -10.79 -7.74 -32.92
C CYS A 297 -10.10 -8.41 -34.12
N ILE A 298 -8.88 -8.94 -33.95
CA ILE A 298 -8.13 -9.60 -35.03
C ILE A 298 -8.89 -10.82 -35.55
N TYR A 299 -9.32 -11.71 -34.65
CA TYR A 299 -9.98 -12.97 -35.02
C TYR A 299 -11.45 -12.81 -35.41
N SER A 300 -12.10 -11.72 -35.03
CA SER A 300 -13.50 -11.41 -35.41
C SER A 300 -13.58 -10.60 -36.71
N ALA A 301 -12.67 -9.65 -36.94
CA ALA A 301 -12.75 -8.76 -38.11
C ALA A 301 -12.21 -9.38 -39.41
N ALA A 302 -11.27 -10.31 -39.32
CA ALA A 302 -10.58 -10.86 -40.49
C ALA A 302 -11.14 -12.21 -40.98
N ASP A 303 -12.27 -12.68 -40.43
CA ASP A 303 -12.90 -13.99 -40.73
C ASP A 303 -11.86 -15.11 -40.91
N TYR A 304 -10.92 -15.17 -39.95
CA TYR A 304 -9.70 -15.95 -40.09
C TYR A 304 -10.06 -17.45 -40.17
N PRO A 305 -9.57 -18.19 -41.18
CA PRO A 305 -10.00 -19.56 -41.46
C PRO A 305 -9.67 -20.57 -40.35
N GLN A 306 -8.81 -20.20 -39.40
CA GLN A 306 -8.37 -21.05 -38.28
C GLN A 306 -8.59 -20.40 -36.90
N ARG A 307 -9.76 -19.75 -36.70
CA ARG A 307 -10.14 -19.21 -35.39
C ARG A 307 -10.17 -20.27 -34.29
N TYR A 308 -10.63 -21.49 -34.62
CA TYR A 308 -10.69 -22.62 -33.71
C TYR A 308 -9.53 -23.57 -33.98
N SER A 309 -8.62 -23.71 -33.03
CA SER A 309 -7.50 -24.66 -33.12
C SER A 309 -7.13 -25.19 -31.74
N ILE A 310 -6.63 -26.42 -31.68
CA ILE A 310 -6.18 -27.01 -30.41
C ILE A 310 -5.00 -26.18 -29.88
N ARG A 311 -5.06 -25.86 -28.59
CA ARG A 311 -4.12 -24.96 -27.90
C ARG A 311 -2.64 -25.36 -28.00
N THR A 312 -2.34 -26.63 -28.26
CA THR A 312 -0.96 -27.12 -28.45
C THR A 312 -0.33 -26.68 -29.77
N TYR A 313 -1.14 -26.28 -30.77
CA TYR A 313 -0.66 -25.77 -32.05
C TYR A 313 -0.63 -24.24 -32.11
N TRP A 314 -0.87 -23.57 -30.99
CA TRP A 314 -0.79 -22.11 -30.90
C TRP A 314 0.68 -21.69 -30.92
N ASP A 315 0.97 -20.59 -31.61
CA ASP A 315 2.31 -20.01 -31.58
C ASP A 315 2.62 -19.43 -30.18
N ALA A 316 3.89 -19.39 -29.81
CA ALA A 316 4.33 -18.95 -28.48
C ALA A 316 3.96 -17.49 -28.19
N TYR A 317 3.85 -16.66 -29.23
CA TYR A 317 3.57 -15.22 -29.13
C TYR A 317 2.10 -14.87 -29.37
N GLU A 318 1.20 -15.85 -29.36
CA GLU A 318 -0.24 -15.61 -29.51
C GLU A 318 -0.75 -14.64 -28.42
N PRO A 319 -1.46 -13.56 -28.79
CA PRO A 319 -1.88 -12.51 -27.85
C PRO A 319 -2.74 -13.06 -26.72
N MET A 320 -3.53 -14.11 -26.98
CA MET A 320 -4.35 -14.74 -25.94
C MET A 320 -3.49 -15.38 -24.83
N LEU A 321 -2.37 -16.03 -25.17
CA LEU A 321 -1.46 -16.62 -24.18
C LEU A 321 -0.80 -15.54 -23.32
N VAL A 322 -0.36 -14.45 -23.96
CA VAL A 322 0.20 -13.28 -23.25
C VAL A 322 -0.83 -12.67 -22.31
N ALA A 323 -2.07 -12.50 -22.75
CA ALA A 323 -3.13 -11.97 -21.91
C ALA A 323 -3.43 -12.87 -20.70
N GLU A 324 -3.44 -14.19 -20.88
CA GLU A 324 -3.64 -15.12 -19.76
C GLU A 324 -2.47 -15.09 -18.77
N ALA A 325 -1.23 -14.97 -19.24
CA ALA A 325 -0.06 -14.81 -18.38
C ALA A 325 -0.13 -13.51 -17.56
N LEU A 326 -0.44 -12.39 -18.20
CA LEU A 326 -0.62 -11.10 -17.53
C LEU A 326 -1.77 -11.14 -16.52
N PHE A 327 -2.88 -11.81 -16.86
CA PHE A 327 -4.01 -12.01 -15.95
C PHE A 327 -3.59 -12.81 -14.70
N ALA A 328 -2.81 -13.88 -14.88
CA ALA A 328 -2.32 -14.70 -13.77
C ALA A 328 -1.41 -13.89 -12.83
N VAL A 329 -0.49 -13.10 -13.38
CA VAL A 329 0.37 -12.22 -12.58
C VAL A 329 -0.47 -11.15 -11.86
N GLY A 330 -1.46 -10.55 -12.55
CA GLY A 330 -2.40 -9.60 -11.94
C GLY A 330 -3.18 -10.19 -10.76
N ASN A 331 -3.61 -11.45 -10.86
CA ASN A 331 -4.28 -12.16 -9.79
C ASN A 331 -3.38 -12.32 -8.55
N VAL A 332 -2.09 -12.64 -8.74
CA VAL A 332 -1.13 -12.74 -7.62
C VAL A 332 -1.02 -11.41 -6.88
N PHE A 333 -0.88 -10.30 -7.60
CA PHE A 333 -0.85 -8.96 -6.98
C PHE A 333 -2.17 -8.62 -6.28
N SER A 334 -3.31 -9.03 -6.82
CA SER A 334 -4.61 -8.87 -6.16
C SER A 334 -4.68 -9.63 -4.83
N PHE A 335 -4.19 -10.87 -4.77
CA PHE A 335 -4.13 -11.58 -3.49
C PHE A 335 -3.13 -10.93 -2.51
N ALA A 336 -2.00 -10.44 -3.00
CA ALA A 336 -1.02 -9.71 -2.18
C ALA A 336 -1.61 -8.43 -1.57
N ARG A 337 -2.56 -7.76 -2.25
CA ARG A 337 -3.27 -6.59 -1.74
C ARG A 337 -4.05 -6.89 -0.43
N ILE A 338 -4.41 -8.14 -0.11
CA ILE A 338 -5.07 -8.44 1.19
C ILE A 338 -4.20 -8.04 2.39
N ILE A 339 -2.88 -8.07 2.22
CA ILE A 339 -1.91 -7.74 3.28
C ILE A 339 -2.17 -6.33 3.86
N TYR A 340 -2.78 -5.40 3.10
CA TYR A 340 -3.23 -4.11 3.63
C TYR A 340 -4.16 -4.20 4.84
N LEU A 341 -5.08 -5.17 4.81
CA LEU A 341 -6.10 -5.29 5.84
C LEU A 341 -5.50 -5.76 7.17
N PHE A 342 -4.34 -6.40 7.14
CA PHE A 342 -3.65 -6.89 8.34
C PHE A 342 -3.22 -5.74 9.27
N GLN A 343 -3.00 -4.53 8.75
CA GLN A 343 -2.63 -3.34 9.54
C GLN A 343 -3.70 -2.97 10.58
N THR A 344 -4.96 -3.31 10.32
CA THR A 344 -6.07 -3.00 11.22
C THR A 344 -6.25 -4.03 12.34
N ASN A 345 -5.60 -5.19 12.23
CA ASN A 345 -5.68 -6.23 13.23
C ASN A 345 -4.62 -5.99 14.33
N PRO A 346 -5.01 -5.97 15.62
CA PRO A 346 -4.07 -5.73 16.73
C PRO A 346 -2.90 -6.72 16.80
N TYR A 347 -3.08 -7.95 16.30
CA TYR A 347 -2.05 -9.00 16.33
C TYR A 347 -1.22 -9.04 15.05
N LEU A 348 -1.85 -8.88 13.87
CA LEU A 348 -1.16 -8.99 12.58
C LEU A 348 -0.49 -7.67 12.15
N GLY A 349 -0.98 -6.52 12.60
CA GLY A 349 -0.44 -5.21 12.24
C GLY A 349 1.04 -5.05 12.61
N PRO A 350 1.45 -5.28 13.87
CA PRO A 350 2.86 -5.18 14.26
C PRO A 350 3.78 -6.13 13.47
N LEU A 351 3.30 -7.36 13.20
CA LEU A 351 4.02 -8.36 12.40
C LEU A 351 4.23 -7.91 10.95
N GLN A 352 3.22 -7.27 10.35
CA GLN A 352 3.34 -6.72 9.00
C GLN A 352 4.34 -5.57 8.93
N ILE A 353 4.31 -4.66 9.91
CA ILE A 353 5.25 -3.53 9.96
C ILE A 353 6.69 -4.03 10.13
N SER A 354 6.92 -5.01 11.00
CA SER A 354 8.26 -5.60 11.17
C SER A 354 8.74 -6.30 9.89
N LEU A 355 7.87 -7.05 9.21
CA LEU A 355 8.18 -7.66 7.91
C LEU A 355 8.59 -6.60 6.87
N GLY A 356 7.86 -5.49 6.78
CA GLY A 356 8.19 -4.39 5.88
C GLY A 356 9.57 -3.79 6.15
N CYS A 357 9.92 -3.58 7.41
CA CYS A 357 11.25 -3.09 7.80
C CYS A 357 12.35 -4.09 7.43
N MET A 358 12.14 -5.39 7.68
CA MET A 358 13.11 -6.43 7.35
C MET A 358 13.35 -6.55 5.84
N LEU A 359 12.33 -6.32 5.02
CA LEU A 359 12.44 -6.42 3.56
C LEU A 359 13.45 -5.40 3.00
N VAL A 360 13.51 -4.19 3.57
CA VAL A 360 14.51 -3.18 3.20
C VAL A 360 15.93 -3.67 3.46
N ASP A 361 16.15 -4.41 4.55
CA ASP A 361 17.45 -4.99 4.84
C ASP A 361 17.77 -6.17 3.93
N VAL A 362 16.80 -7.06 3.67
CA VAL A 362 16.94 -8.16 2.71
C VAL A 362 17.32 -7.63 1.32
N ALA A 363 16.72 -6.53 0.86
CA ALA A 363 17.04 -5.92 -0.43
C ALA A 363 18.52 -5.49 -0.54
N LYS A 364 19.12 -4.98 0.56
CA LYS A 364 20.55 -4.63 0.60
C LYS A 364 21.42 -5.88 0.44
N PHE A 365 21.06 -6.99 1.09
CA PHE A 365 21.77 -8.27 0.94
C PHE A 365 21.58 -8.90 -0.45
N CYS A 366 20.38 -8.82 -1.03
CA CYS A 366 20.10 -9.30 -2.38
C CYS A 366 20.98 -8.60 -3.42
N PHE A 367 21.32 -7.31 -3.25
CA PHE A 367 22.23 -6.62 -4.16
C PHE A 367 23.62 -7.28 -4.22
N ILE A 368 24.18 -7.65 -3.06
CA ILE A 368 25.46 -8.36 -2.97
C ILE A 368 25.33 -9.75 -3.62
N PHE A 369 24.23 -10.45 -3.35
CA PHE A 369 23.98 -11.77 -3.91
C PHE A 369 23.89 -11.77 -5.45
N VAL A 370 23.24 -10.76 -6.04
CA VAL A 370 23.16 -10.61 -7.50
C VAL A 370 24.54 -10.41 -8.13
N LEU A 371 25.43 -9.63 -7.49
CA LEU A 371 26.80 -9.46 -7.97
C LEU A 371 27.57 -10.79 -7.98
N ILE A 372 27.43 -11.57 -6.91
CA ILE A 372 28.08 -12.88 -6.80
C ILE A 372 27.54 -13.83 -7.88
N ILE A 373 26.22 -14.00 -7.99
CA ILE A 373 25.61 -14.88 -9.00
C ILE A 373 26.02 -14.46 -10.41
N SER A 374 26.03 -13.16 -10.71
CA SER A 374 26.40 -12.67 -12.03
C SER A 374 27.86 -13.00 -12.36
N SER A 375 28.77 -12.84 -11.40
CA SER A 375 30.19 -13.18 -11.59
C SER A 375 30.40 -14.66 -11.89
N PHE A 376 29.73 -15.56 -11.16
CA PHE A 376 29.77 -17.00 -11.43
C PHE A 376 29.09 -17.35 -12.74
N SER A 377 27.94 -16.74 -13.05
CA SER A 377 27.21 -16.99 -14.30
C SER A 377 28.05 -16.62 -15.53
N ILE A 378 28.77 -15.50 -15.49
CA ILE A 378 29.69 -15.10 -16.57
C ILE A 378 30.88 -16.05 -16.66
N GLY A 379 31.49 -16.44 -15.53
CA GLY A 379 32.60 -17.38 -15.51
C GLY A 379 32.22 -18.75 -16.07
N LEU A 380 31.04 -19.27 -15.70
CA LEU A 380 30.48 -20.51 -16.24
C LEU A 380 30.11 -20.37 -17.71
N ALA A 381 29.46 -19.27 -18.10
CA ALA A 381 29.13 -19.03 -19.51
C ALA A 381 30.40 -19.01 -20.37
N GLN A 382 31.48 -18.35 -19.92
CA GLN A 382 32.76 -18.35 -20.64
C GLN A 382 33.39 -19.74 -20.75
N LEU A 383 33.28 -20.56 -19.70
CA LEU A 383 33.80 -21.93 -19.71
C LEU A 383 33.00 -22.82 -20.67
N TYR A 384 31.67 -22.69 -20.66
CA TYR A 384 30.77 -23.57 -21.41
C TYR A 384 30.38 -23.03 -22.80
N TRP A 385 30.79 -21.82 -23.16
CA TRP A 385 30.36 -21.12 -24.39
C TRP A 385 30.54 -21.95 -25.68
N TYR A 386 31.61 -22.76 -25.75
CA TYR A 386 31.96 -23.51 -26.94
C TYR A 386 31.32 -24.89 -27.04
N TYR A 387 30.67 -25.37 -25.98
CA TYR A 387 30.14 -26.73 -25.90
C TYR A 387 28.62 -26.74 -26.15
N ASP A 388 28.20 -26.28 -27.32
CA ASP A 388 26.80 -26.34 -27.73
C ASP A 388 26.44 -27.77 -28.17
N PRO A 389 25.54 -28.47 -27.44
CA PRO A 389 25.16 -29.85 -27.75
C PRO A 389 24.42 -29.98 -29.09
N ASP A 390 23.83 -28.91 -29.61
CA ASP A 390 23.06 -28.94 -30.85
C ASP A 390 23.90 -28.60 -32.08
N THR A 391 25.18 -28.25 -31.90
CA THR A 391 26.10 -27.98 -33.01
C THR A 391 26.86 -29.24 -33.45
N PRO A 392 26.79 -29.63 -34.73
CA PRO A 392 27.56 -30.77 -35.22
C PRO A 392 29.06 -30.45 -35.18
N VAL A 393 29.84 -31.35 -34.58
CA VAL A 393 31.30 -31.22 -34.50
C VAL A 393 31.91 -31.87 -35.73
N CYS A 394 32.61 -31.09 -36.55
CA CYS A 394 33.28 -31.58 -37.76
C CYS A 394 34.80 -31.43 -37.60
N LEU A 395 35.54 -32.54 -37.68
CA LEU A 395 37.00 -32.54 -37.67
C LEU A 395 37.56 -32.20 -39.06
N THR A 396 36.83 -32.55 -40.11
CA THR A 396 37.12 -32.22 -41.52
C THR A 396 35.84 -31.85 -42.26
N PRO A 397 35.89 -31.15 -43.41
CA PRO A 397 34.69 -30.74 -44.15
C PRO A 397 33.78 -31.90 -44.56
N ASP A 398 34.36 -33.11 -44.69
CA ASP A 398 33.68 -34.31 -45.19
C ASP A 398 33.28 -35.28 -44.06
N ASP A 399 33.70 -35.03 -42.81
CA ASP A 399 33.50 -35.95 -41.68
C ASP A 399 32.97 -35.17 -40.46
N CYS A 400 31.63 -35.07 -40.42
CA CYS A 400 30.88 -34.46 -39.33
C CYS A 400 30.17 -35.56 -38.54
N THR A 401 30.57 -35.72 -37.27
CA THR A 401 29.91 -36.64 -36.34
C THR A 401 29.00 -35.86 -35.40
N LEU A 402 27.78 -36.35 -35.21
CA LEU A 402 26.85 -35.80 -34.22
C LEU A 402 27.17 -36.26 -32.78
N GLU A 403 28.21 -37.07 -32.60
CA GLU A 403 28.60 -37.62 -31.29
C GLU A 403 29.33 -36.59 -30.44
N SER A 404 28.53 -36.12 -29.48
CA SER A 404 28.81 -35.53 -28.19
C SER A 404 30.19 -34.90 -27.90
N ASN A 405 30.14 -33.57 -27.75
CA ASN A 405 31.03 -32.82 -26.86
C ASN A 405 31.25 -33.57 -25.53
N VAL A 406 32.40 -33.39 -24.87
CA VAL A 406 32.75 -34.01 -23.57
C VAL A 406 31.67 -33.82 -22.47
N PHE A 407 30.76 -32.86 -22.65
CA PHE A 407 29.66 -32.53 -21.75
C PHE A 407 28.26 -32.96 -22.22
N SER A 408 28.12 -33.53 -23.42
CA SER A 408 26.85 -34.09 -23.91
C SER A 408 26.76 -35.56 -23.51
N SER A 409 25.84 -35.84 -22.58
CA SER A 409 25.44 -37.18 -22.13
C SER A 409 24.25 -37.70 -22.92
#